data_AF-A0A9W6DRZ9-F1
#
_entry.id   AF-A0A9W6DRZ9-F1
#
_cell.length_a   1.000
_cell.length_b   1.000
_cell.length_c   1.000
_cell.angle_alpha   90.00
_cell.angle_beta   90.00
_cell.angle_gamma   90.00
#
_symmetry.space_group_name_H-M   'P 1'
#
loop_
_entity.id
_entity.type
_entity.pdbx_description
1 polymer ?
#
loop_
_entity_poly.entity_id
_entity_poly.type
_entity_poly.pdbx_seq_one_letter_code
_entity_poly.pdbx_strand_id
1 'polypeptide(L)'
;MSTTTHVPIASASASGPAPAPDVPLHELFGVLRRYENFNDAKVLVIGNASSSHYLNKPLKKIELIVNTDVALVTLRNHLIKDRSGYFSETSALGFAIKMTLRKPHDIICTLKTITTQELSRPGGDPELRTFHNAFDKTPQLRDLGQNKIPFMDLPSMILMEVVVPSGPKTLIKSSLVWELAQELDPQHEWEDWQRHVLQGKLTRLRDLDFDKRRSLEEWYRKREKKKRWQRERSKEKQ
;
A
#
# COMPACT_ATOMS: atom_id res chain seq x y z
N MET A 1 -11.20 30.55 50.39
CA MET A 1 -10.98 29.09 50.23
C MET A 1 -11.67 28.65 48.95
N SER A 2 -10.91 28.08 48.02
CA SER A 2 -11.38 27.51 46.76
C SER A 2 -12.11 26.18 47.01
N THR A 3 -13.11 25.86 46.20
CA THR A 3 -13.13 24.60 45.41
C THR A 3 -14.25 24.62 44.37
N THR A 4 -13.80 24.37 43.14
CA THR A 4 -14.50 24.19 41.87
C THR A 4 -15.36 22.94 41.86
N THR A 5 -16.46 22.92 41.11
CA THR A 5 -16.96 21.68 40.48
C THR A 5 -17.57 21.98 39.10
N HIS A 6 -17.29 21.07 38.19
CA HIS A 6 -17.14 21.23 36.74
C HIS A 6 -18.42 21.45 35.92
N VAL A 7 -18.26 22.28 34.87
CA VAL A 7 -19.08 22.29 33.66
C VAL A 7 -18.75 21.06 32.81
N PRO A 8 -19.72 20.30 32.28
CA PRO A 8 -19.43 19.26 31.30
C PRO A 8 -19.09 19.93 29.96
N ILE A 9 -17.85 19.74 29.51
CA ILE A 9 -17.40 20.10 28.17
C ILE A 9 -18.04 19.13 27.18
N ALA A 10 -18.86 19.68 26.29
CA ALA A 10 -19.19 19.03 25.03
C ALA A 10 -17.91 18.85 24.22
N SER A 11 -17.39 17.61 24.16
CA SER A 11 -16.42 17.24 23.14
C SER A 11 -17.08 16.26 22.18
N ALA A 12 -17.64 16.82 21.13
CA ALA A 12 -17.96 16.10 19.91
C ALA A 12 -16.65 15.55 19.33
N SER A 13 -16.46 14.24 19.42
CA SER A 13 -15.61 13.49 18.51
C SER A 13 -16.49 12.48 17.82
N ALA A 14 -17.26 12.95 16.85
CA ALA A 14 -17.86 12.08 15.86
C ALA A 14 -16.72 11.50 15.01
N SER A 15 -16.13 10.39 15.47
CA SER A 15 -15.35 9.52 14.60
C SER A 15 -16.34 8.91 13.60
N GLY A 16 -16.58 9.62 12.51
CA GLY A 16 -17.23 9.03 11.36
C GLY A 16 -16.42 7.79 10.91
N PRO A 17 -17.08 6.76 10.38
CA PRO A 17 -16.36 5.61 9.82
C PRO A 17 -15.32 6.12 8.82
N ALA A 18 -14.09 5.62 8.92
CA ALA A 18 -13.05 5.91 7.95
C ALA A 18 -13.63 5.66 6.54
N PRO A 19 -13.38 6.55 5.57
CA PRO A 19 -13.92 6.35 4.22
C PRO A 19 -13.50 4.96 3.73
N ALA A 20 -14.42 4.27 3.05
CA ALA A 20 -14.07 3.06 2.34
C ALA A 20 -12.84 3.37 1.46
N PRO A 21 -11.79 2.53 1.49
CA PRO A 21 -10.49 2.83 0.89
C PRO A 21 -10.59 3.19 -0.60
N ASP A 22 -11.69 2.79 -1.24
CA ASP A 22 -11.92 2.93 -2.67
C ASP A 22 -12.19 4.38 -3.09
N VAL A 23 -12.92 5.20 -2.31
CA VAL A 23 -13.31 6.55 -2.76
C VAL A 23 -12.10 7.47 -2.99
N PRO A 24 -11.14 7.60 -2.04
CA PRO A 24 -9.93 8.37 -2.26
C PRO A 24 -9.09 7.90 -3.45
N LEU A 25 -8.97 6.58 -3.63
CA LEU A 25 -8.21 6.03 -4.73
C LEU A 25 -8.90 6.28 -6.07
N HIS A 26 -10.22 6.09 -6.17
CA HIS A 26 -10.96 6.38 -7.40
C HIS A 26 -10.86 7.84 -7.82
N GLU A 27 -10.97 8.79 -6.88
CA GLU A 27 -10.83 10.21 -7.19
C GLU A 27 -9.41 10.55 -7.65
N LEU A 28 -8.39 10.03 -6.95
CA LEU A 28 -6.99 10.21 -7.35
C LEU A 28 -6.75 9.68 -8.76
N PHE A 29 -7.16 8.43 -9.02
CA PHE A 29 -6.98 7.80 -10.32
C PHE A 29 -7.86 8.41 -11.43
N GLY A 30 -8.97 9.04 -11.08
CA GLY A 30 -9.77 9.87 -11.99
C GLY A 30 -9.03 11.14 -12.40
N VAL A 31 -8.33 11.79 -11.46
CA VAL A 31 -7.49 12.96 -11.74
C VAL A 31 -6.24 12.59 -12.54
N LEU A 32 -5.52 11.52 -12.15
CA LEU A 32 -4.33 11.05 -12.89
C LEU A 32 -4.63 10.85 -14.38
N ARG A 33 -5.77 10.24 -14.71
CA ARG A 33 -6.18 9.96 -16.09
C ARG A 33 -6.49 11.20 -16.94
N ARG A 34 -6.58 12.40 -16.35
CA ARG A 34 -6.74 13.65 -17.12
C ARG A 34 -5.44 14.12 -17.77
N TYR A 35 -4.30 13.58 -17.34
CA TYR A 35 -2.99 14.03 -17.80
C TYR A 35 -2.30 12.96 -18.62
N GLU A 36 -1.88 13.33 -19.83
CA GLU A 36 -1.21 12.44 -20.79
C GLU A 36 0.03 11.77 -20.18
N ASN A 37 0.87 12.53 -19.47
CA ASN A 37 2.06 12.02 -18.79
C ASN A 37 1.78 10.85 -17.83
N PHE A 38 0.61 10.83 -17.17
CA PHE A 38 0.21 9.69 -16.34
C PHE A 38 -0.41 8.57 -17.17
N ASN A 39 -1.17 8.89 -18.21
CA ASN A 39 -1.76 7.91 -19.11
C ASN A 39 -0.72 7.07 -19.86
N ASP A 40 0.42 7.66 -20.24
CA ASP A 40 1.56 6.95 -20.87
C ASP A 40 2.43 6.17 -19.88
N ALA A 41 2.29 6.45 -18.59
CA ALA A 41 3.08 5.81 -17.55
C ALA A 41 2.44 4.52 -17.03
N LYS A 42 3.25 3.64 -16.45
CA LYS A 42 2.75 2.61 -15.54
C LYS A 42 2.74 3.19 -14.12
N VAL A 43 1.59 3.14 -13.46
CA VAL A 43 1.41 3.64 -12.09
C VAL A 43 1.12 2.46 -11.19
N LEU A 44 1.76 2.41 -10.02
CA LEU A 44 1.56 1.39 -9.00
C LEU A 44 1.22 2.03 -7.66
N VAL A 45 0.18 1.52 -7.00
CA VAL A 45 -0.11 1.81 -5.60
C VAL A 45 0.71 0.86 -4.73
N ILE A 46 1.41 1.40 -3.75
CA ILE A 46 2.28 0.66 -2.81
C ILE A 46 1.95 0.98 -1.35
N GLY A 47 2.64 0.32 -0.43
CA GLY A 47 2.70 0.74 0.97
C GLY A 47 1.37 0.64 1.71
N ASN A 48 0.97 1.70 2.40
CA ASN A 48 -0.24 1.68 3.22
C ASN A 48 -1.51 1.41 2.40
N ALA A 49 -1.67 2.03 1.24
CA ALA A 49 -2.86 1.83 0.42
C ALA A 49 -3.01 0.37 -0.05
N SER A 50 -1.90 -0.27 -0.47
CA SER A 50 -1.91 -1.67 -0.88
C SER A 50 -2.14 -2.63 0.28
N SER A 51 -1.49 -2.41 1.43
CA SER A 51 -1.75 -3.22 2.62
C SER A 51 -3.17 -3.05 3.15
N SER A 52 -3.74 -1.84 3.10
CA SER A 52 -5.14 -1.57 3.43
C SER A 52 -6.10 -2.31 2.51
N HIS A 53 -5.79 -2.42 1.20
CA HIS A 53 -6.57 -3.21 0.25
C HIS A 53 -6.57 -4.70 0.61
N TYR A 54 -5.41 -5.32 0.83
CA TYR A 54 -5.33 -6.76 1.12
C TYR A 54 -5.86 -7.14 2.51
N LEU A 55 -5.65 -6.29 3.52
CA LEU A 55 -6.01 -6.57 4.91
C LEU A 55 -7.35 -5.95 5.32
N ASN A 56 -8.03 -5.28 4.40
CA ASN A 56 -9.27 -4.53 4.65
C ASN A 56 -9.15 -3.57 5.85
N LYS A 57 -8.05 -2.81 5.89
CA LYS A 57 -7.74 -1.84 6.97
C LYS A 57 -8.05 -0.41 6.50
N PRO A 58 -8.32 0.53 7.44
CA PRO A 58 -8.51 1.94 7.09
C PRO A 58 -7.33 2.50 6.30
N LEU A 59 -7.62 3.25 5.24
CA LEU A 59 -6.63 3.97 4.45
C LEU A 59 -6.10 5.16 5.25
N LYS A 60 -4.79 5.27 5.40
CA LYS A 60 -4.10 6.38 6.09
C LYS A 60 -3.25 7.21 5.14
N LYS A 61 -2.62 6.56 4.16
CA LYS A 61 -1.68 7.17 3.23
C LYS A 61 -1.77 6.47 1.88
N ILE A 62 -1.70 7.24 0.80
CA ILE A 62 -1.57 6.72 -0.56
C ILE A 62 -0.13 6.94 -1.01
N GLU A 63 0.50 5.87 -1.50
CA GLU A 63 1.87 5.88 -1.94
C GLU A 63 1.88 5.37 -3.38
N LEU A 64 2.33 6.22 -4.29
CA LEU A 64 2.38 5.94 -5.71
C LEU A 64 3.83 5.84 -6.15
N ILE A 65 4.10 4.86 -7.00
CA ILE A 65 5.32 4.79 -7.78
C ILE A 65 4.97 4.76 -9.26
N VAL A 66 5.65 5.61 -10.03
CA VAL A 66 5.36 5.82 -11.45
C VAL A 66 6.59 5.46 -12.26
N ASN A 67 6.44 4.48 -13.14
CA ASN A 67 7.46 4.17 -14.14
C ASN A 67 7.30 5.16 -15.31
N THR A 68 8.22 6.11 -15.40
CA THR A 68 8.25 7.15 -16.43
C THR A 68 9.59 7.89 -16.41
N ASP A 69 9.93 8.51 -17.54
CA ASP A 69 11.07 9.43 -17.66
C ASP A 69 10.66 10.90 -17.39
N VAL A 70 9.37 11.14 -17.12
CA VAL A 70 8.87 12.47 -16.73
C VAL A 70 9.32 12.79 -15.30
N ALA A 71 9.88 13.99 -15.11
CA ALA A 71 10.35 14.44 -13.81
C ALA A 71 9.23 14.45 -12.75
N LEU A 72 9.55 13.99 -11.52
CA LEU A 72 8.64 13.96 -10.38
C LEU A 72 7.94 15.30 -10.12
N VAL A 73 8.66 16.41 -10.26
CA VAL A 73 8.12 17.77 -10.07
C VAL A 73 6.98 18.07 -11.05
N THR A 74 7.10 17.65 -12.30
CA THR A 74 6.07 17.83 -13.32
C THR A 74 4.81 17.04 -12.97
N LEU A 75 4.96 15.77 -12.60
CA LEU A 75 3.82 14.94 -12.19
C LEU A 75 3.13 15.47 -10.92
N ARG A 76 3.92 15.94 -9.96
CA ARG A 76 3.42 16.56 -8.72
C ARG A 76 2.62 17.83 -9.03
N ASN A 77 3.12 18.66 -9.94
CA ASN A 77 2.45 19.89 -10.38
C ASN A 77 1.11 19.62 -11.06
N HIS A 78 0.98 18.53 -11.83
CA HIS A 78 -0.31 18.11 -12.40
C HIS A 78 -1.35 17.91 -11.31
N LEU A 79 -0.99 17.21 -10.22
CA LEU A 79 -1.91 17.00 -9.10
C LEU A 79 -2.23 18.30 -8.36
N ILE A 80 -1.23 19.09 -7.96
CA ILE A 80 -1.43 20.32 -7.16
C ILE A 80 -2.24 21.38 -7.92
N LYS A 81 -2.03 21.48 -9.24
CA LYS A 81 -2.71 22.48 -10.09
C LYS A 81 -3.99 21.93 -10.72
N ASP A 82 -4.44 20.73 -10.35
CA ASP A 82 -5.69 20.17 -10.87
C ASP A 82 -6.89 21.02 -10.45
N ARG A 83 -7.86 21.12 -11.37
CA ARG A 83 -9.05 21.97 -11.19
C ARG A 83 -10.04 21.42 -10.16
N SER A 84 -9.90 20.17 -9.70
CA SER A 84 -10.78 19.61 -8.65
C SER A 84 -10.62 20.29 -7.29
N GLY A 85 -9.46 20.90 -7.04
CA GLY A 85 -9.12 21.46 -5.73
C GLY A 85 -8.91 20.42 -4.63
N TYR A 86 -8.82 19.12 -4.97
CA TYR A 86 -8.59 18.06 -3.97
C TYR A 86 -7.17 18.02 -3.45
N PHE A 87 -6.19 18.51 -4.21
CA PHE A 87 -4.78 18.35 -3.92
C PHE A 87 -4.13 19.68 -3.55
N SER A 88 -3.33 19.68 -2.49
CA SER A 88 -2.55 20.83 -2.06
C SER A 88 -1.17 20.42 -1.57
N GLU A 89 -0.23 21.36 -1.60
CA GLU A 89 1.08 21.14 -1.01
C GLU A 89 1.00 21.03 0.52
N THR A 90 1.87 20.20 1.09
CA THR A 90 2.13 20.21 2.53
C THR A 90 3.60 20.56 2.76
N SER A 91 3.84 21.73 3.35
CA SER A 91 5.19 22.19 3.71
C SER A 91 5.80 21.35 4.84
N ALA A 92 4.98 20.63 5.61
CA ALA A 92 5.41 19.90 6.80
C ALA A 92 6.06 18.52 6.50
N LEU A 93 5.91 17.99 5.27
CA LEU A 93 6.31 16.61 4.93
C LEU A 93 7.10 16.52 3.61
N GLY A 94 7.73 17.61 3.17
CA GLY A 94 8.56 17.64 1.96
C GLY A 94 7.74 17.48 0.68
N PHE A 95 8.06 16.48 -0.15
CA PHE A 95 7.41 16.25 -1.46
C PHE A 95 6.01 15.60 -1.38
N ALA A 96 5.44 15.46 -0.18
CA ALA A 96 4.08 14.95 -0.02
C ALA A 96 3.03 15.93 -0.57
N ILE A 97 1.92 15.36 -1.04
CA ILE A 97 0.72 16.07 -1.49
C ILE A 97 -0.39 15.71 -0.51
N LYS A 98 -1.11 16.71 -0.01
CA LYS A 98 -2.31 16.51 0.80
C LYS A 98 -3.51 16.36 -0.12
N MET A 99 -4.31 15.32 0.09
CA MET A 99 -5.58 15.09 -0.60
C MET A 99 -6.76 15.34 0.35
N THR A 100 -7.73 16.14 -0.08
CA THR A 100 -8.91 16.56 0.70
C THR A 100 -10.17 16.33 -0.13
N LEU A 101 -10.96 15.29 0.19
CA LEU A 101 -12.20 14.99 -0.54
C LEU A 101 -13.44 15.55 0.15
N ARG A 102 -13.61 15.29 1.45
CA ARG A 102 -14.66 15.84 2.33
C ARG A 102 -14.12 15.87 3.76
N LYS A 103 -14.40 16.95 4.52
CA LYS A 103 -13.99 17.06 5.93
C LYS A 103 -14.52 15.84 6.72
N PRO A 104 -13.75 15.26 7.66
CA PRO A 104 -12.52 15.78 8.25
C PRO A 104 -11.21 15.06 7.86
N HIS A 105 -11.20 14.13 6.90
CA HIS A 105 -10.06 13.23 6.72
C HIS A 105 -9.15 13.66 5.55
N ASP A 106 -8.01 14.26 5.90
CA ASP A 106 -6.92 14.49 4.97
C ASP A 106 -6.16 13.18 4.73
N ILE A 107 -5.85 12.88 3.47
CA ILE A 107 -5.03 11.72 3.10
C ILE A 107 -3.73 12.21 2.53
N ILE A 108 -2.61 11.73 3.09
CA ILE A 108 -1.29 12.05 2.56
C ILE A 108 -1.02 11.17 1.34
N CYS A 109 -0.72 11.81 0.23
CA CYS A 109 -0.29 11.19 -1.01
C CYS A 109 1.21 11.44 -1.21
N THR A 110 1.98 10.40 -1.49
CA THR A 110 3.39 10.54 -1.89
C THR A 110 3.61 9.92 -3.26
N LEU A 111 4.40 10.59 -4.09
CA LEU A 111 4.73 10.17 -5.44
C LEU A 111 6.24 9.93 -5.54
N LYS A 112 6.64 8.81 -6.15
CA LYS A 112 8.01 8.53 -6.56
C LYS A 112 8.03 8.18 -8.05
N THR A 113 9.13 8.48 -8.72
CA THR A 113 9.37 8.10 -10.11
C THR A 113 10.52 7.10 -10.17
N ILE A 114 10.39 6.10 -11.03
CA ILE A 114 11.50 5.24 -11.46
C ILE A 114 11.54 5.32 -12.98
N THR A 115 12.71 5.52 -13.57
CA THR A 115 12.87 5.58 -15.02
C THR A 115 12.81 4.19 -15.64
N THR A 116 12.50 4.11 -16.94
CA THR A 116 12.50 2.84 -17.67
C THR A 116 13.88 2.20 -17.64
N GLN A 117 14.93 3.03 -17.68
CA GLN A 117 16.33 2.60 -17.64
C GLN A 117 16.69 1.92 -16.32
N GLU A 118 16.27 2.50 -15.18
CA GLU A 118 16.51 1.92 -13.85
C GLU A 118 15.83 0.55 -13.69
N LEU A 119 14.59 0.40 -14.17
CA LEU A 119 13.90 -0.90 -14.12
C LEU A 119 14.50 -1.93 -15.07
N SER A 120 14.96 -1.53 -16.25
CA SER A 120 15.53 -2.46 -17.25
C SER A 120 16.85 -3.07 -16.79
N ARG A 121 17.53 -2.43 -15.82
CA ARG A 121 18.80 -2.89 -15.26
C ARG A 121 18.74 -2.82 -13.74
N PRO A 122 17.92 -3.65 -13.08
CA PRO A 122 17.72 -3.57 -11.64
C PRO A 122 18.97 -3.98 -10.85
N GLY A 123 20.00 -4.52 -11.53
CA GLY A 123 21.29 -4.84 -10.93
C GLY A 123 21.16 -5.86 -9.80
N GLY A 124 21.97 -5.65 -8.74
CA GLY A 124 21.88 -6.41 -7.49
C GLY A 124 20.92 -5.81 -6.46
N ASP A 125 20.17 -4.76 -6.80
CA ASP A 125 19.28 -4.07 -5.88
C ASP A 125 17.95 -4.85 -5.74
N PRO A 126 17.65 -5.41 -4.55
CA PRO A 126 16.42 -6.18 -4.35
C PRO A 126 15.15 -5.32 -4.39
N GLU A 127 15.22 -4.02 -4.08
CA GLU A 127 14.08 -3.10 -4.18
C GLU A 127 13.73 -2.88 -5.65
N LEU A 128 14.73 -2.53 -6.48
CA LEU A 128 14.52 -2.35 -7.92
C LEU A 128 14.07 -3.63 -8.63
N ARG A 129 14.61 -4.80 -8.24
CA ARG A 129 14.12 -6.10 -8.76
C ARG A 129 12.65 -6.35 -8.42
N THR A 130 12.24 -6.00 -7.20
CA THR A 130 10.84 -6.15 -6.78
C THR A 130 9.93 -5.20 -7.58
N PHE A 131 10.34 -3.96 -7.78
CA PHE A 131 9.60 -3.03 -8.64
C PHE A 131 9.55 -3.48 -10.10
N HIS A 132 10.65 -3.99 -10.66
CA HIS A 132 10.68 -4.54 -12.01
C HIS A 132 9.60 -5.62 -12.19
N ASN A 133 9.56 -6.61 -11.29
CA ASN A 133 8.58 -7.70 -11.37
C ASN A 133 7.13 -7.22 -11.19
N ALA A 134 6.90 -6.23 -10.32
CA ALA A 134 5.56 -5.65 -10.14
C ALA A 134 5.12 -4.86 -11.39
N PHE A 135 6.02 -4.08 -11.99
CA PHE A 135 5.72 -3.29 -13.19
C PHE A 135 5.61 -4.10 -14.47
N ASP A 136 6.31 -5.23 -14.57
CA ASP A 136 6.20 -6.14 -15.72
C ASP A 136 4.75 -6.60 -15.93
N LYS A 137 4.05 -6.88 -14.82
CA LYS A 137 2.64 -7.30 -14.80
C LYS A 137 1.63 -6.15 -14.81
N THR A 138 2.10 -4.91 -14.75
CA THR A 138 1.24 -3.72 -14.65
C THR A 138 1.06 -3.07 -16.02
N PRO A 139 -0.17 -2.90 -16.52
CA PRO A 139 -0.42 -2.19 -17.76
C PRO A 139 -0.19 -0.67 -17.60
N GLN A 140 -0.09 0.05 -18.72
CA GLN A 140 -0.13 1.51 -18.68
C GLN A 140 -1.47 1.99 -18.13
N LEU A 141 -1.49 3.18 -17.55
CA LEU A 141 -2.71 3.71 -16.91
C LEU A 141 -3.86 3.88 -17.92
N ARG A 142 -3.56 4.23 -19.18
CA ARG A 142 -4.56 4.35 -20.26
C ARG A 142 -5.27 3.04 -20.60
N ASP A 143 -4.55 1.92 -20.50
CA ASP A 143 -5.07 0.58 -20.82
C ASP A 143 -5.82 -0.03 -19.62
N LEU A 144 -5.68 0.58 -18.45
CA LEU A 144 -6.33 0.14 -17.24
C LEU A 144 -7.77 0.68 -17.19
N GLY A 145 -8.74 -0.23 -17.18
CA GLY A 145 -10.16 0.12 -17.08
C GLY A 145 -10.48 1.10 -15.95
N GLN A 146 -11.47 1.99 -16.15
CA GLN A 146 -11.72 3.16 -15.30
C GLN A 146 -11.87 2.84 -13.81
N ASN A 147 -12.44 1.68 -13.47
CA ASN A 147 -12.67 1.24 -12.09
C ASN A 147 -11.54 0.37 -11.53
N LYS A 148 -10.48 0.11 -12.28
CA LYS A 148 -9.34 -0.69 -11.83
C LYS A 148 -8.27 0.22 -11.23
N ILE A 149 -7.73 -0.22 -10.10
CA ILE A 149 -6.62 0.41 -9.39
C ILE A 149 -5.43 -0.57 -9.44
N PRO A 150 -4.25 -0.13 -9.91
CA PRO A 150 -3.07 -0.97 -10.06
C PRO A 150 -2.32 -1.09 -8.73
N PHE A 151 -2.82 -1.92 -7.81
CA PHE A 151 -2.09 -2.25 -6.59
C PHE A 151 -0.89 -3.15 -6.91
N MET A 152 0.23 -2.89 -6.23
CA MET A 152 1.35 -3.84 -6.21
C MET A 152 0.86 -5.21 -5.73
N ASP A 153 1.25 -6.25 -6.44
CA ASP A 153 0.87 -7.62 -6.12
C ASP A 153 1.35 -8.04 -4.71
N LEU A 154 0.60 -8.93 -4.07
CA LEU A 154 0.83 -9.33 -2.69
C LEU A 154 2.25 -9.90 -2.45
N PRO A 155 2.81 -10.78 -3.30
CA PRO A 155 4.20 -11.22 -3.17
C PRO A 155 5.21 -10.05 -3.19
N SER A 156 5.10 -9.14 -4.16
CA SER A 156 5.95 -7.95 -4.26
C SER A 156 5.79 -7.03 -3.06
N MET A 157 4.56 -6.87 -2.55
CA MET A 157 4.28 -6.05 -1.37
C MET A 157 4.95 -6.61 -0.12
N ILE A 158 4.93 -7.93 0.08
CA ILE A 158 5.62 -8.61 1.18
C ILE A 158 7.13 -8.42 1.07
N LEU A 159 7.70 -8.59 -0.13
CA LEU A 159 9.12 -8.36 -0.38
C LEU A 159 9.50 -6.91 -0.06
N MET A 160 8.72 -5.93 -0.52
CA MET A 160 8.92 -4.51 -0.24
C MET A 160 8.96 -4.20 1.26
N GLU A 161 8.03 -4.72 2.06
CA GLU A 161 8.05 -4.51 3.52
C GLU A 161 9.28 -5.12 4.20
N VAL A 162 9.91 -6.12 3.57
CA VAL A 162 11.13 -6.78 4.07
C VAL A 162 12.41 -6.08 3.58
N VAL A 163 12.44 -5.54 2.36
CA VAL A 163 13.66 -4.96 1.75
C VAL A 163 13.79 -3.45 1.91
N VAL A 164 12.68 -2.70 1.94
CA VAL A 164 12.68 -1.23 2.13
C VAL A 164 13.33 -0.78 3.44
N PRO A 165 13.30 -1.57 4.54
CA PRO A 165 14.23 -1.39 5.65
C PRO A 165 15.68 -1.53 5.15
N SER A 166 16.24 -0.40 4.68
CA SER A 166 17.53 -0.32 3.99
C SER A 166 18.72 -0.45 4.95
N GLY A 167 18.49 -0.21 6.24
CA GLY A 167 19.51 -0.27 7.28
C GLY A 167 19.45 -1.56 8.11
N PRO A 168 20.59 -2.09 8.56
CA PRO A 168 20.63 -3.23 9.47
C PRO A 168 19.96 -2.95 10.83
N LYS A 169 19.77 -1.66 11.17
CA LYS A 169 19.14 -1.17 12.40
C LYS A 169 17.65 -0.81 12.23
N THR A 170 17.13 -0.83 11.00
CA THR A 170 15.74 -0.46 10.73
C THR A 170 14.86 -1.67 11.00
N LEU A 171 13.89 -1.52 11.91
CA LEU A 171 13.02 -2.61 12.32
C LEU A 171 12.07 -3.00 11.18
N ILE A 172 12.14 -4.26 10.74
CA ILE A 172 11.13 -4.85 9.85
C ILE A 172 9.81 -4.94 10.64
N LYS A 173 8.71 -4.48 10.04
CA LYS A 173 7.36 -4.60 10.62
C LYS A 173 6.87 -6.04 10.52
N SER A 174 7.43 -6.93 11.33
CA SER A 174 7.16 -8.37 11.29
C SER A 174 5.67 -8.70 11.36
N SER A 175 4.89 -8.01 12.20
CA SER A 175 3.44 -8.21 12.30
C SER A 175 2.72 -7.97 10.97
N LEU A 176 3.05 -6.90 10.25
CA LEU A 176 2.47 -6.59 8.95
C LEU A 176 2.88 -7.62 7.89
N VAL A 177 4.16 -7.99 7.85
CA VAL A 177 4.67 -9.04 6.94
C VAL A 177 3.91 -10.35 7.16
N TRP A 178 3.71 -10.74 8.42
CA TRP A 178 2.97 -11.95 8.75
C TRP A 178 1.50 -11.87 8.36
N GLU A 179 0.81 -10.76 8.64
CA GLU A 179 -0.58 -10.56 8.23
C GLU A 179 -0.74 -10.64 6.71
N LEU A 180 0.14 -9.97 5.95
CA LEU A 180 0.12 -10.03 4.48
C LEU A 180 0.39 -11.44 3.96
N ALA A 181 1.36 -12.15 4.55
CA ALA A 181 1.65 -13.52 4.19
C ALA A 181 0.47 -14.48 4.47
N GLN A 182 -0.41 -14.17 5.43
CA GLN A 182 -1.63 -14.96 5.68
C GLN A 182 -2.64 -14.86 4.53
N GLU A 183 -2.58 -13.80 3.73
CA GLU A 183 -3.47 -13.59 2.58
C GLU A 183 -2.90 -14.17 1.28
N LEU A 184 -1.64 -14.64 1.26
CA LEU A 184 -1.08 -15.32 0.09
C LEU A 184 -1.82 -16.62 -0.21
N ASP A 185 -1.86 -17.00 -1.49
CA ASP A 185 -2.30 -18.33 -1.88
C ASP A 185 -1.43 -19.38 -1.16
N PRO A 186 -2.03 -20.34 -0.45
CA PRO A 186 -1.28 -21.43 0.17
C PRO A 186 -0.45 -22.28 -0.81
N GLN A 187 -0.70 -22.23 -2.11
CA GLN A 187 0.08 -22.88 -3.16
C GLN A 187 1.06 -21.92 -3.85
N HIS A 188 1.21 -20.69 -3.36
CA HIS A 188 2.13 -19.72 -3.95
C HIS A 188 3.58 -20.21 -3.84
N GLU A 189 4.22 -20.35 -4.99
CA GLU A 189 5.65 -20.65 -5.09
C GLU A 189 6.44 -19.37 -5.29
N TRP A 190 7.28 -19.05 -4.32
CA TRP A 190 8.25 -17.96 -4.42
C TRP A 190 9.33 -18.30 -5.42
N GLU A 191 9.77 -17.34 -6.24
CA GLU A 191 10.95 -17.52 -7.10
C GLU A 191 12.23 -17.64 -6.26
N ASP A 192 13.28 -18.28 -6.78
CA ASP A 192 14.54 -18.52 -6.04
C ASP A 192 15.14 -17.25 -5.43
N TRP A 193 15.16 -16.16 -6.21
CA TRP A 193 15.70 -14.89 -5.73
C TRP A 193 14.82 -14.28 -4.62
N GLN A 194 13.49 -14.45 -4.69
CA GLN A 194 12.55 -13.98 -3.67
C GLN A 194 12.76 -14.76 -2.38
N ARG A 195 12.87 -16.09 -2.49
CA ARG A 195 13.21 -16.97 -1.35
C ARG A 195 14.52 -16.55 -0.70
N HIS A 196 15.55 -16.29 -1.49
CA HIS A 196 16.86 -15.89 -0.99
C HIS A 196 16.80 -14.55 -0.25
N VAL A 197 16.10 -13.55 -0.82
CA VAL A 197 15.89 -12.24 -0.18
C VAL A 197 15.13 -12.38 1.14
N LEU A 198 14.02 -13.13 1.13
CA LEU A 198 13.22 -13.39 2.33
C LEU A 198 14.07 -14.10 3.40
N GLN A 199 14.80 -15.16 3.05
CA GLN A 199 15.67 -15.86 4.00
C GLN A 199 16.74 -14.93 4.58
N GLY A 200 17.47 -14.20 3.75
CA GLY A 200 18.55 -13.31 4.21
C GLY A 200 18.08 -12.18 5.14
N LYS A 201 16.86 -11.67 4.94
CA LYS A 201 16.30 -10.56 5.74
C LYS A 201 15.45 -11.03 6.92
N LEU A 202 14.70 -12.14 6.77
CA LEU A 202 13.85 -12.70 7.82
C LEU A 202 14.60 -13.59 8.81
N THR A 203 15.80 -14.09 8.50
CA THR A 203 16.62 -14.82 9.49
C THR A 203 16.88 -13.94 10.72
N ARG A 204 16.95 -12.62 10.55
CA ARG A 204 17.05 -11.63 11.63
C ARG A 204 15.77 -11.45 12.45
N LEU A 205 14.61 -11.83 11.92
CA LEU A 205 13.35 -11.86 12.67
C LEU A 205 13.18 -13.15 13.46
N ARG A 206 13.82 -14.26 13.04
CA ARG A 206 13.81 -15.52 13.78
C ARG A 206 14.49 -15.40 15.14
N ASP A 207 15.46 -14.50 15.29
CA ASP A 207 16.16 -14.24 16.56
C ASP A 207 15.40 -13.28 17.50
N LEU A 208 14.29 -12.68 17.06
CA LEU A 208 13.53 -11.68 17.82
C LEU A 208 12.12 -12.13 18.29
N ASP A 209 11.55 -13.22 17.76
CA ASP A 209 10.13 -13.54 18.02
C ASP A 209 9.84 -15.05 18.18
N PHE A 210 10.62 -15.75 19.01
CA PHE A 210 10.42 -17.19 19.28
C PHE A 210 9.17 -17.53 20.11
N ASP A 211 8.45 -16.53 20.64
CA ASP A 211 7.20 -16.75 21.39
C ASP A 211 5.96 -16.94 20.49
N LYS A 212 6.07 -16.81 19.17
CA LYS A 212 4.97 -17.05 18.21
C LYS A 212 5.00 -18.40 17.50
N ARG A 213 5.60 -19.42 18.11
CA ARG A 213 5.43 -20.82 17.68
C ARG A 213 3.96 -21.29 17.65
N ARG A 214 3.01 -20.53 18.21
CA ARG A 214 1.55 -20.74 18.03
C ARG A 214 1.02 -20.52 16.60
N SER A 215 1.77 -19.87 15.72
CA SER A 215 1.22 -19.31 14.47
C SER A 215 1.10 -20.25 13.27
N LEU A 216 1.77 -21.41 13.22
CA LEU A 216 1.66 -22.34 12.08
C LEU A 216 0.37 -23.20 12.14
N GLU A 217 0.05 -23.74 13.32
CA GLU A 217 -1.21 -24.47 13.53
C GLU A 217 -2.42 -23.54 13.50
N GLU A 218 -2.29 -22.30 13.98
CA GLU A 218 -3.32 -21.28 13.80
C GLU A 218 -3.51 -20.88 12.33
N TRP A 219 -2.45 -20.93 11.52
CA TRP A 219 -2.53 -20.69 10.08
C TRP A 219 -3.33 -21.81 9.38
N TYR A 220 -3.03 -23.07 9.68
CA TYR A 220 -3.83 -24.20 9.20
C TYR A 220 -5.28 -24.13 9.69
N ARG A 221 -5.51 -23.76 10.95
CA ARG A 221 -6.85 -23.69 11.54
C ARG A 221 -7.70 -22.53 10.98
N LYS A 222 -7.09 -21.36 10.71
CA LYS A 222 -7.77 -20.25 10.03
C LYS A 222 -8.04 -20.56 8.56
N ARG A 223 -7.14 -21.27 7.88
CA ARG A 223 -7.33 -21.76 6.50
C ARG A 223 -8.55 -22.69 6.39
N GLU A 224 -8.67 -23.65 7.31
CA GLU A 224 -9.84 -24.53 7.43
C GLU A 224 -11.14 -23.73 7.61
N LYS A 225 -11.14 -22.71 8.49
CA LYS A 225 -12.31 -21.85 8.72
C LYS A 225 -12.69 -21.01 7.48
N LYS A 226 -11.70 -20.40 6.79
CA LYS A 226 -11.95 -19.58 5.59
C LYS A 226 -12.51 -20.44 4.44
N LYS A 227 -11.96 -21.64 4.23
CA LYS A 227 -12.48 -22.62 3.25
C LYS A 227 -13.90 -23.08 3.59
N ARG A 228 -14.20 -23.35 4.86
CA ARG A 228 -15.54 -23.76 5.31
C ARG A 228 -16.57 -22.64 5.04
N TRP A 229 -16.25 -21.41 5.43
CA TRP A 229 -17.13 -20.26 5.23
C TRP A 229 -17.40 -19.96 3.73
N GLN A 230 -16.39 -20.08 2.88
CA GLN A 230 -16.56 -19.92 1.43
C GLN A 230 -17.48 -21.00 0.83
N ARG A 231 -17.38 -22.26 1.29
CA ARG A 231 -18.25 -23.36 0.86
C ARG A 231 -19.70 -23.18 1.29
N GLU A 232 -19.93 -22.67 2.51
CA GLU A 232 -21.27 -22.40 3.03
C GLU A 232 -21.95 -21.27 2.24
N ARG A 233 -21.23 -20.18 1.94
CA ARG A 233 -21.76 -19.10 1.09
C ARG A 233 -22.04 -19.48 -0.36
N SER A 234 -21.29 -20.43 -0.92
CA SER A 234 -21.56 -20.94 -2.28
C SER A 234 -22.82 -21.80 -2.33
N LYS A 235 -23.23 -22.41 -1.22
CA LYS A 235 -24.47 -23.21 -1.13
C LYS A 235 -25.72 -22.37 -0.90
N GLU A 236 -25.61 -21.20 -0.26
CA GLU A 236 -26.74 -20.27 -0.07
C GLU A 236 -27.12 -19.48 -1.34
N LYS A 237 -26.31 -19.57 -2.40
CA LYS A 237 -26.54 -18.88 -3.69
C LYS A 237 -27.05 -19.82 -4.80
N GLN A 238 -27.36 -21.07 -4.47
CA GLN A 238 -28.04 -22.04 -5.34
C GLN A 238 -29.45 -22.27 -4.83
#